data_AF-A0A924GK72-F1
#
_entry.id   AF-A0A924GK72-F1
#
_cell.length_a   1.000
_cell.length_b   1.000
_cell.length_c   1.000
_cell.angle_alpha   90.00
_cell.angle_beta   90.00
_cell.angle_gamma   90.00
#
_symmetry.space_group_name_H-M   'P 1'
#
loop_
_entity.id
_entity.type
_entity.pdbx_description
1 polymer ?
#
loop_
_entity_poly.entity_id
_entity_poly.type
_entity_poly.pdbx_seq_one_letter_code
_entity_poly.pdbx_strand_id
1 'polypeptide(L)'
;MRRPVESAQYTALTFGAELRKHKIEASMGRVKTCYDNAAAESFFATLKNDLVNRYSWPTRHDAQAAIFDFIERWYNNRRLHSTLGYVTPAEFELLMQAVS
;
A
#
# COMPACT_ATOMS: atom_id res chain seq x y z
N MET A 1 -6.99 9.67 -27.53
CA MET A 1 -6.37 9.55 -26.19
C MET A 1 -7.11 8.46 -25.43
N ARG A 2 -6.49 7.30 -25.13
CA ARG A 2 -7.15 6.22 -24.38
C ARG A 2 -7.28 6.63 -22.91
N ARG A 3 -8.47 6.44 -22.32
CA ARG A 3 -8.72 6.65 -20.88
C ARG A 3 -7.78 5.74 -20.06
N PRO A 4 -7.27 6.19 -18.90
CA PRO A 4 -6.58 5.31 -17.96
C PRO A 4 -7.51 4.14 -17.61
N VAL A 5 -6.97 2.94 -17.56
CA VAL A 5 -7.71 1.76 -17.11
C VAL A 5 -7.92 1.92 -15.61
N GLU A 6 -9.06 2.48 -15.22
CA GLU A 6 -9.57 2.30 -13.87
C GLU A 6 -9.97 0.83 -13.75
N SER A 7 -9.32 0.10 -12.86
CA SER A 7 -9.67 -1.31 -12.65
C SER A 7 -11.11 -1.37 -12.16
N ALA A 8 -11.95 -2.11 -12.89
CA ALA A 8 -13.40 -2.18 -12.70
C ALA A 8 -13.83 -2.58 -11.27
N GLN A 9 -12.89 -3.05 -10.45
CA GLN A 9 -13.08 -3.40 -9.05
C GLN A 9 -13.21 -2.17 -8.13
N TYR A 10 -12.39 -1.12 -8.32
CA TYR A 10 -12.46 0.10 -7.48
C TYR A 10 -13.57 1.07 -7.92
N THR A 11 -14.07 0.90 -9.15
CA THR A 11 -15.24 1.63 -9.66
C THR A 11 -16.53 0.83 -9.55
N ALA A 12 -16.47 -0.41 -9.03
CA ALA A 12 -17.64 -1.24 -8.83
C ALA A 12 -18.61 -0.60 -7.84
N LEU A 13 -19.90 -0.62 -8.18
CA LEU A 13 -20.97 -0.09 -7.33
C LEU A 13 -21.00 -0.72 -5.93
N THR A 14 -20.59 -1.99 -5.83
CA THR A 14 -20.49 -2.73 -4.57
C THR A 14 -19.41 -2.16 -3.65
N PHE A 15 -18.26 -1.78 -4.19
CA PHE A 15 -17.18 -1.13 -3.43
C PHE A 15 -17.61 0.26 -2.93
N GLY A 16 -18.22 1.07 -3.80
CA GLY A 16 -18.75 2.38 -3.41
C GLY A 16 -19.88 2.32 -2.39
N ALA A 17 -20.68 1.24 -2.38
CA ALA A 17 -21.74 1.04 -1.39
C ALA A 17 -21.18 0.72 0.00
N GLU A 18 -20.16 -0.13 0.10
CA GLU A 18 -19.49 -0.43 1.37
C GLU A 18 -18.75 0.78 1.95
N LEU A 19 -18.07 1.59 1.11
CA LEU A 19 -17.43 2.82 1.58
C LEU A 19 -18.43 3.80 2.21
N ARG A 20 -19.59 4.00 1.57
CA ARG A 20 -20.67 4.84 2.13
C ARG A 20 -21.20 4.30 3.45
N LYS A 21 -21.37 2.98 3.57
CA LYS A 21 -21.82 2.32 4.81
C LYS A 21 -20.86 2.59 5.98
N HIS A 22 -19.56 2.62 5.70
CA HIS A 22 -18.52 2.89 6.70
C HIS A 22 -18.20 4.39 6.86
N LYS A 23 -18.95 5.29 6.20
CA LYS A 23 -18.69 6.75 6.19
C LYS A 23 -17.27 7.11 5.72
N ILE A 24 -16.69 6.28 4.86
CA ILE A 24 -15.38 6.51 4.27
C ILE A 24 -15.60 7.28 2.96
N GLU A 25 -15.02 8.46 2.86
CA GLU A 25 -15.08 9.26 1.64
C GLU A 25 -14.11 8.68 0.61
N ALA A 26 -14.66 8.23 -0.53
CA ALA A 26 -13.86 7.70 -1.62
C ALA A 26 -13.15 8.85 -2.33
N SER A 27 -11.88 9.09 -2.00
CA SER A 27 -11.01 9.97 -2.79
C SER A 27 -10.60 9.26 -4.08
N MET A 28 -11.53 9.12 -5.01
CA MET A 28 -11.24 8.77 -6.41
C MET A 28 -10.76 10.03 -7.15
N GLY A 29 -9.74 10.68 -6.56
CA GLY A 29 -9.19 11.96 -6.98
C GLY A 29 -8.65 11.92 -8.40
N ARG A 30 -8.85 13.02 -9.11
CA ARG A 30 -8.51 13.31 -10.51
C ARG A 30 -7.20 12.62 -10.98
N VAL A 31 -7.28 11.91 -12.10
CA VAL A 31 -6.11 11.38 -12.85
C VAL A 31 -4.97 12.42 -12.86
N LYS A 32 -3.83 12.10 -12.20
CA LYS A 32 -2.53 12.83 -12.11
C LYS A 32 -2.11 13.42 -10.75
N THR A 33 -2.54 12.90 -9.60
CA THR A 33 -1.78 13.11 -8.35
C THR A 33 -0.78 11.98 -8.17
N CYS A 34 0.40 12.12 -8.79
CA CYS A 34 1.50 11.16 -8.65
C CYS A 34 1.89 10.89 -7.19
N TYR A 35 1.64 11.84 -6.29
CA TYR A 35 1.88 11.70 -4.85
C TYR A 35 0.97 10.66 -4.18
N ASP A 36 -0.29 10.54 -4.59
CA ASP A 36 -1.26 9.63 -3.94
C ASP A 36 -0.88 8.16 -4.19
N ASN A 37 -0.30 7.85 -5.37
CA ASN A 37 0.15 6.51 -5.69
C ASN A 37 1.63 6.27 -5.37
N ALA A 38 2.44 7.32 -5.15
CA ALA A 38 3.89 7.19 -4.94
C ALA A 38 4.24 6.28 -3.75
N ALA A 39 3.47 6.33 -2.67
CA ALA A 39 3.67 5.48 -1.50
C ALA A 39 3.42 3.99 -1.85
N ALA A 40 2.32 3.70 -2.54
CA ALA A 40 1.99 2.36 -3.00
C ALA A 40 3.00 1.84 -4.02
N GLU A 41 3.41 2.66 -5.00
CA GLU A 41 4.43 2.32 -5.98
C GLU A 41 5.77 1.99 -5.32
N SER A 42 6.20 2.80 -4.34
CA SER A 42 7.42 2.56 -3.56
C SER A 42 7.35 1.26 -2.76
N PHE A 43 6.21 0.99 -2.12
CA PHE A 43 5.95 -0.27 -1.43
C PHE A 43 6.09 -1.46 -2.39
N PHE A 44 5.36 -1.45 -3.51
CA PHE A 44 5.36 -2.58 -4.45
C PHE A 44 6.71 -2.79 -5.13
N ALA A 45 7.46 -1.71 -5.43
CA ALA A 45 8.82 -1.81 -5.94
C ALA A 45 9.73 -2.52 -4.92
N THR A 46 9.65 -2.13 -3.66
CA THR A 46 10.45 -2.73 -2.57
C THR A 46 10.10 -4.20 -2.36
N LEU A 47 8.80 -4.51 -2.24
CA LEU A 47 8.32 -5.88 -2.06
C LEU A 47 8.82 -6.80 -3.18
N LYS A 48 8.79 -6.32 -4.42
CA LYS A 48 9.25 -7.11 -5.56
C LYS A 48 10.76 -7.33 -5.53
N ASN A 49 11.54 -6.27 -5.29
CA ASN A 49 13.00 -6.33 -5.34
C ASN A 49 13.61 -7.13 -4.17
N ASP A 50 13.03 -7.02 -2.99
CA ASP A 50 13.63 -7.58 -1.78
C ASP A 50 13.06 -8.95 -1.40
N LEU A 51 11.81 -9.26 -1.81
CA LEU A 51 11.16 -10.53 -1.52
C LEU A 51 10.83 -11.31 -2.80
N VAL A 52 9.90 -10.81 -3.62
CA VAL A 52 9.27 -11.64 -4.66
C VAL A 52 10.28 -12.15 -5.68
N ASN A 53 11.21 -11.31 -6.13
CA ASN A 53 12.19 -11.65 -7.15
C ASN A 53 13.37 -12.47 -6.62
N ARG A 54 13.52 -12.61 -5.29
CA ARG A 54 14.67 -13.30 -4.67
C ARG A 54 14.41 -14.76 -4.34
N TYR A 55 13.15 -15.16 -4.27
CA TYR A 55 12.75 -16.51 -3.85
C TYR A 55 11.79 -17.13 -4.86
N SER A 56 11.84 -18.45 -4.97
CA SER A 56 10.83 -19.23 -5.66
C SER A 56 9.69 -19.56 -4.70
N TRP A 57 8.45 -19.50 -5.19
CA TRP A 57 7.25 -19.73 -4.39
C TRP A 57 6.51 -20.98 -4.88
N PRO A 58 6.73 -22.14 -4.25
CA PRO A 58 6.11 -23.40 -4.68
C PRO A 58 4.58 -23.36 -4.58
N THR A 59 4.05 -22.66 -3.57
CA THR A 59 2.62 -22.48 -3.40
C THR A 59 2.26 -21.00 -3.19
N ARG A 60 1.00 -20.68 -3.49
CA ARG A 60 0.43 -19.36 -3.19
C ARG A 60 0.41 -19.09 -1.67
N HIS A 61 0.23 -20.12 -0.87
CA HIS A 61 0.21 -20.00 0.59
C HIS A 61 1.57 -19.55 1.13
N ASP A 62 2.67 -20.14 0.62
CA ASP A 62 4.03 -19.75 1.02
C ASP A 62 4.32 -18.29 0.66
N ALA A 63 3.90 -17.86 -0.53
CA ALA A 63 4.04 -16.47 -0.94
C ALA A 63 3.24 -15.52 -0.03
N GLN A 64 2.01 -15.89 0.33
CA GLN A 64 1.18 -15.09 1.23
C GLN A 64 1.79 -14.97 2.63
N ALA A 65 2.29 -16.08 3.19
CA ALA A 65 2.92 -16.09 4.50
C ALA A 65 4.19 -15.22 4.51
N ALA A 66 5.01 -15.32 3.46
CA ALA A 66 6.22 -14.51 3.37
C ALA A 66 5.94 -13.01 3.12
N ILE A 67 4.92 -12.68 2.33
CA ILE A 67 4.47 -11.29 2.15
C ILE A 67 3.98 -10.73 3.48
N PHE A 68 3.21 -11.49 4.26
CA PHE A 68 2.76 -11.08 5.58
C PHE A 68 3.94 -10.83 6.52
N ASP A 69 4.88 -11.78 6.59
CA ASP A 69 6.07 -11.63 7.43
C ASP A 69 6.92 -10.42 7.03
N PHE A 70 7.07 -10.19 5.72
CA PHE A 70 7.78 -9.04 5.19
C PHE A 70 7.12 -7.71 5.59
N ILE A 71 5.79 -7.61 5.49
CA ILE A 71 5.05 -6.40 5.87
C ILE A 71 5.20 -6.14 7.37
N GLU A 72 4.88 -7.14 8.19
CA GLU A 72 4.82 -7.01 9.64
C GLU A 72 6.21 -6.86 10.27
N ARG A 73 7.18 -7.71 9.92
CA ARG A 73 8.45 -7.74 10.64
C ARG A 73 9.50 -6.80 10.08
N TRP A 74 9.43 -6.49 8.79
CA TRP A 74 10.48 -5.74 8.10
C TRP A 74 10.00 -4.38 7.61
N TYR A 75 8.97 -4.32 6.78
CA TYR A 75 8.55 -3.07 6.14
C TYR A 75 8.04 -2.07 7.17
N ASN A 76 7.05 -2.43 7.99
CA ASN A 76 6.43 -1.51 8.93
C ASN A 76 7.36 -1.16 10.11
N ASN A 77 8.19 -2.11 10.54
CA ASN A 77 8.94 -2.04 11.81
C ASN A 77 10.44 -1.76 11.67
N ARG A 78 11.03 -1.87 10.46
CA ARG A 78 12.50 -1.73 10.29
C ARG A 78 12.91 -0.89 9.10
N ARG A 79 12.07 -0.78 8.06
CA ARG A 79 12.43 -0.03 6.86
C ARG A 79 12.32 1.46 7.13
N LEU A 80 13.42 2.18 6.96
CA LEU A 80 13.42 3.64 7.02
C LEU A 80 12.93 4.24 5.71
N HIS A 81 12.11 5.28 5.81
CA HIS A 81 11.59 6.01 4.66
C HIS A 81 12.11 7.44 4.64
N SER A 82 12.86 7.81 3.60
CA SER A 82 13.35 9.18 3.42
C SER A 82 12.20 10.20 3.35
N THR A 83 11.06 9.81 2.78
CA THR A 83 9.84 10.62 2.71
C THR A 83 9.17 10.84 4.06
N LEU A 84 9.47 10.02 5.07
CA LEU A 84 8.94 10.13 6.44
C LEU A 84 9.95 10.79 7.39
N GLY A 85 11.07 11.33 6.88
CA GLY A 85 12.12 11.87 7.74
C GLY A 85 13.05 10.80 8.32
N TYR A 86 13.23 9.69 7.60
CA TYR A 86 14.07 8.55 8.01
C TYR A 86 13.59 7.84 9.29
N VAL A 87 12.28 7.75 9.48
CA VAL A 87 11.66 6.85 10.47
C VAL A 87 10.95 5.69 9.76
N THR A 88 10.60 4.67 10.53
CA THR A 88 9.78 3.56 10.06
C THR A 88 8.30 3.95 9.95
N PRO A 89 7.50 3.25 9.14
CA PRO A 89 6.05 3.48 9.09
C PRO A 89 5.37 3.40 10.46
N ALA A 90 5.73 2.43 11.30
CA ALA A 90 5.18 2.28 12.64
C ALA A 90 5.53 3.45 13.56
N GLU A 91 6.78 3.93 13.52
CA GLU A 91 7.20 5.12 14.28
C GLU A 91 6.47 6.37 13.80
N PHE A 92 6.30 6.52 12.48
CA PHE A 92 5.55 7.64 11.92
C PHE A 92 4.09 7.66 12.40
N GLU A 93 3.41 6.50 12.41
CA GLU A 93 2.04 6.40 12.94
C GLU A 93 1.95 6.77 14.42
N LEU A 94 2.89 6.31 15.25
CA LEU A 94 2.94 6.68 16.67
C LEU A 94 3.15 8.19 16.87
N LEU A 95 4.04 8.79 16.09
CA LEU A 95 4.28 10.25 16.13
C LEU A 95 3.05 11.04 15.69
N MET A 96 2.33 10.57 14.65
CA MET A 96 1.11 11.22 14.17
C MET A 96 -0.06 11.09 15.17
N GLN A 97 -0.18 9.96 15.86
CA GLN A 97 -1.19 9.76 16.89
C GLN A 97 -0.95 10.60 18.14
N ALA A 98 0.32 10.90 18.47
CA ALA A 98 0.67 11.72 19.62
C ALA A 98 0.43 13.24 19.41
N VAL A 99 0.24 13.67 18.15
CA VAL A 99 0.05 15.08 17.76
C VAL A 99 -1.42 15.42 17.51
N SER A 100 -2.30 14.42 17.42
CA SER A 100 -3.75 14.57 17.21
C SER A 100 -4.56 14.50 18.50
#